data_AF-A0A8C6GCW1-F1
#
_entry.id   AF-A0A8C6GCW1-F1
#
_cell.length_a   1.000
_cell.length_b   1.000
_cell.length_c   1.000
_cell.angle_alpha   90.00
_cell.angle_beta   90.00
_cell.angle_gamma   90.00
#
_symmetry.space_group_name_H-M   'P 1'
#
loop_
_entity.id
_entity.type
_entity.pdbx_description
1 polymer ?
#
loop_
_entity_poly.entity_id
_entity_poly.type
_entity_poly.pdbx_seq_one_letter_code
_entity_poly.pdbx_strand_id
1 'polypeptide(L)'
;MVLARAPIMDTWFYITYEKDPVLYMYTLLDDYKDGDLRIIPDSNYYFPAAEQEPGEVLDSLVGKQVEHAKDDGSKRTGIFIHQVVAKPSVYFIKFDDDIHIYVYGLVKTP
;
A
#
# COMPACT_ATOMS: atom_id res chain seq x y z
N MET A 1 4.97 -3.74 -5.28
CA MET A 1 5.41 -2.34 -5.12
C MET A 1 6.12 -2.19 -3.78
N VAL A 2 7.34 -1.62 -3.79
CA VAL A 2 8.07 -1.29 -2.56
C VAL A 2 7.50 0.01 -1.98
N LEU A 3 7.25 0.04 -0.67
CA LEU A 3 6.45 1.07 -0.02
C LEU A 3 7.31 2.00 0.84
N ALA A 4 8.20 1.43 1.66
CA ALA A 4 9.11 2.15 2.52
C ALA A 4 10.21 1.22 3.04
N ARG A 5 11.26 1.79 3.62
CA ARG A 5 12.21 1.07 4.49
C ARG A 5 11.53 0.78 5.83
N ALA A 6 11.74 -0.41 6.39
CA ALA A 6 11.20 -0.72 7.71
C ALA A 6 11.88 0.14 8.80
N PRO A 7 11.14 0.61 9.81
CA PRO A 7 11.61 1.64 10.74
C PRO A 7 12.65 1.14 11.75
N ILE A 8 12.61 -0.14 12.12
CA ILE A 8 13.51 -0.75 13.13
C ILE A 8 14.55 -1.66 12.45
N MET A 9 14.11 -2.49 11.51
CA MET A 9 14.98 -3.40 10.76
C MET A 9 15.42 -2.71 9.47
N ASP A 10 16.53 -2.00 9.56
CA ASP A 10 16.96 -1.08 8.51
C ASP A 10 17.40 -1.80 7.22
N THR A 11 17.72 -3.08 7.23
CA THR A 11 17.96 -3.85 5.99
C THR A 11 16.68 -4.34 5.31
N TRP A 12 15.52 -4.14 5.93
CA TRP A 12 14.24 -4.65 5.46
C TRP A 12 13.37 -3.57 4.82
N PHE A 13 12.56 -3.99 3.86
CA PHE A 13 11.68 -3.11 3.09
C PHE A 13 10.26 -3.61 3.16
N TYR A 14 9.31 -2.69 3.34
CA TYR A 14 7.89 -2.96 3.17
C TYR A 14 7.55 -3.08 1.69
N ILE A 15 6.84 -4.15 1.33
CA ILE A 15 6.42 -4.45 -0.03
C ILE A 15 5.02 -5.05 -0.02
N THR A 16 4.28 -4.82 -1.11
CA THR A 16 2.99 -5.48 -1.36
C THR A 16 2.92 -5.99 -2.79
N TYR A 17 1.99 -6.90 -3.05
CA TYR A 17 1.78 -7.54 -4.35
C TYR A 17 0.37 -7.28 -4.85
N GLU A 18 0.20 -7.17 -6.17
CA GLU A 18 -1.11 -6.85 -6.77
C GLU A 18 -2.16 -7.93 -6.51
N LYS A 19 -1.77 -9.20 -6.61
CA LYS A 19 -2.66 -10.35 -6.38
C LYS A 19 -2.87 -10.67 -4.89
N ASP A 20 -2.10 -10.05 -4.02
CA ASP A 20 -2.17 -10.24 -2.57
C ASP A 20 -1.79 -8.93 -1.87
N PRO A 21 -2.77 -8.02 -1.67
CA PRO A 21 -2.54 -6.63 -1.23
C PRO A 21 -2.29 -6.54 0.28
N VAL A 22 -1.55 -7.49 0.85
CA VAL A 22 -1.10 -7.48 2.24
C VAL A 22 0.30 -6.86 2.32
N LEU A 23 0.62 -6.29 3.49
CA LEU A 23 1.94 -5.75 3.80
C LEU A 23 2.91 -6.88 4.14
N TYR A 24 3.92 -7.05 3.30
CA TYR A 24 5.06 -7.93 3.51
C TYR A 24 6.32 -7.15 3.83
N MET A 25 7.34 -7.86 4.30
CA MET A 25 8.64 -7.28 4.59
C MET A 25 9.74 -8.27 4.23
N TYR A 26 10.75 -7.81 3.49
CA TYR A 26 11.88 -8.65 3.05
C TYR A 26 13.18 -7.84 2.97
N THR A 27 14.31 -8.53 2.94
CA THR A 27 15.65 -7.97 2.68
C THR A 27 15.91 -7.84 1.17
N LEU A 28 15.10 -7.03 0.49
CA LEU A 28 15.05 -6.92 -0.99
C LEU A 28 16.38 -6.60 -1.68
N LEU A 29 17.36 -6.05 -0.96
CA LEU A 29 18.69 -5.77 -1.52
C LEU A 29 19.45 -7.06 -1.84
N ASP A 30 19.19 -8.15 -1.10
CA ASP A 30 19.85 -9.42 -1.35
C ASP A 30 19.19 -10.12 -2.56
N ASP A 31 17.84 -10.13 -2.63
CA ASP A 31 17.11 -10.60 -3.81
C ASP A 31 17.53 -9.84 -5.10
N TYR A 32 17.82 -8.54 -4.99
CA TYR A 32 18.30 -7.75 -6.13
C TYR A 32 19.71 -8.15 -6.58
N LYS A 33 20.62 -8.45 -5.63
CA LYS A 33 21.99 -8.89 -5.94
C LYS A 33 22.01 -10.28 -6.56
N ASP A 34 21.14 -11.17 -6.07
CA ASP A 34 21.02 -12.55 -6.55
C ASP A 34 20.29 -12.63 -7.90
N GLY A 35 19.63 -11.55 -8.32
CA GLY A 35 18.93 -11.44 -9.60
C GLY A 35 17.47 -11.90 -9.56
N ASP A 36 16.95 -12.20 -8.37
CA ASP A 36 15.58 -12.64 -8.12
C ASP A 36 14.58 -11.46 -8.09
N LEU A 37 15.07 -10.24 -7.86
CA LEU A 37 14.26 -9.02 -7.88
C LEU A 37 14.66 -8.07 -9.02
N ARG A 38 13.67 -7.63 -9.80
CA ARG A 38 13.84 -6.61 -10.84
C ARG A 38 13.00 -5.37 -10.56
N ILE A 39 13.62 -4.20 -10.64
CA ILE A 39 12.93 -2.91 -10.58
C ILE A 39 12.32 -2.63 -11.95
N ILE A 40 11.02 -2.38 -11.99
CA ILE A 40 10.27 -2.08 -13.22
C ILE A 40 9.91 -0.58 -13.22
N PRO A 41 10.14 0.17 -14.31
CA PRO A 41 9.78 1.58 -14.39
C PRO A 41 8.27 1.80 -14.24
N ASP A 42 7.88 2.89 -13.57
CA ASP A 42 6.48 3.23 -13.29
C ASP A 42 5.62 3.39 -14.55
N SER A 43 6.21 3.76 -15.70
CA SER A 43 5.49 3.87 -16.99
C SER A 43 4.80 2.57 -17.41
N ASN A 44 5.20 1.44 -16.85
CA ASN A 44 4.68 0.12 -17.20
C ASN A 44 3.59 -0.38 -16.23
N TYR A 45 3.28 0.34 -15.15
CA TYR A 45 2.31 -0.11 -14.14
C TYR A 45 1.16 0.88 -13.94
N TYR A 46 -0.03 0.47 -14.37
CA TYR A 46 -1.30 1.05 -13.95
C TYR A 46 -1.63 0.56 -12.54
N PHE A 47 -0.93 1.06 -11.52
CA PHE A 47 -1.60 1.13 -10.21
C PHE A 47 -2.70 2.18 -10.36
N PRO A 48 -3.98 1.85 -10.17
CA PRO A 48 -5.04 2.84 -10.16
C PRO A 48 -4.86 3.64 -8.87
N ALA A 49 -3.99 4.62 -8.96
CA ALA A 49 -3.71 5.60 -7.93
C ALA A 49 -3.96 6.91 -8.65
N ALA A 50 -4.90 7.71 -8.15
CA ALA A 50 -5.11 9.04 -8.71
C ALA A 50 -3.75 9.75 -8.76
N GLU A 51 -3.36 10.23 -9.94
CA GLU A 51 -2.27 11.20 -10.06
C GLU A 51 -2.70 12.39 -9.21
N GLN A 52 -1.97 12.61 -8.12
CA GLN A 52 -2.25 13.74 -7.25
C GLN A 52 -1.61 14.96 -7.92
N GLU A 53 -2.45 15.90 -8.36
CA GLU A 53 -2.01 17.17 -8.94
C GLU A 53 -1.05 17.88 -7.95
N PRO A 54 0.06 18.47 -8.42
CA PRO A 54 0.98 19.18 -7.54
C PRO A 54 0.25 20.36 -6.86
N GLY A 55 -0.03 20.23 -5.56
CA GLY A 55 -0.70 21.26 -4.74
C GLY A 55 -2.01 20.84 -4.09
N GLU A 56 -2.54 19.66 -4.41
CA GLU A 56 -3.76 19.15 -3.76
C GLU A 56 -3.41 18.53 -2.39
N VAL A 57 -3.57 19.31 -1.31
CA VAL A 57 -3.49 18.80 0.06
C VAL A 57 -4.77 18.04 0.36
N LEU A 58 -4.81 16.76 0.00
CA LEU A 58 -5.86 15.87 0.48
C LEU A 58 -5.60 15.62 1.96
N ASP A 59 -6.53 16.02 2.83
CA ASP A 59 -6.47 15.70 4.26
C ASP A 59 -6.24 14.20 4.43
N SER A 60 -5.19 13.85 5.18
CA SER A 60 -4.83 12.46 5.41
C SER A 60 -6.03 11.68 5.95
N LEU A 61 -6.30 10.51 5.39
CA LEU A 61 -7.36 9.63 5.89
C LEU A 61 -6.95 8.86 7.14
N VAL A 62 -5.69 8.95 7.57
CA VAL A 62 -5.19 8.24 8.76
C VAL A 62 -6.07 8.54 9.98
N GLY A 63 -6.49 7.49 10.68
CA GLY A 63 -7.40 7.55 11.82
C GLY A 63 -8.89 7.49 11.46
N LYS A 64 -9.27 7.65 10.18
CA LYS A 64 -10.67 7.55 9.75
C LYS A 64 -11.09 6.09 9.58
N GLN A 65 -12.35 5.80 9.85
CA GLN A 65 -12.96 4.49 9.61
C GLN A 65 -13.19 4.28 8.11
N VAL A 66 -13.07 3.02 7.66
CA VAL A 66 -13.34 2.59 6.30
C VAL A 66 -14.24 1.38 6.30
N GLU A 67 -15.13 1.30 5.32
CA GLU A 67 -15.94 0.12 5.03
C GLU A 67 -15.56 -0.40 3.65
N HIS A 68 -15.36 -1.72 3.53
CA HIS A 68 -15.04 -2.38 2.28
C HIS A 68 -15.99 -3.56 2.06
N ALA A 69 -16.59 -3.62 0.88
CA ALA A 69 -17.37 -4.79 0.45
C ALA A 69 -16.40 -5.88 -0.04
N LYS A 70 -16.53 -7.08 0.52
CA LYS A 70 -15.86 -8.29 0.04
C LYS A 70 -16.59 -8.81 -1.22
N ASP A 71 -15.94 -9.70 -1.95
CA ASP A 71 -16.49 -10.33 -3.16
C ASP A 71 -17.79 -11.12 -2.90
N ASP A 72 -17.96 -11.62 -1.68
CA ASP A 72 -19.18 -12.32 -1.23
C ASP A 72 -20.34 -11.36 -0.86
N GLY A 73 -20.14 -10.05 -1.01
CA GLY A 73 -21.11 -9.01 -0.67
C GLY A 73 -21.18 -8.67 0.82
N SER A 74 -20.44 -9.38 1.68
CA SER A 74 -20.30 -8.99 3.08
C SER A 74 -19.43 -7.73 3.20
N LYS A 75 -19.65 -6.96 4.26
CA LYS A 75 -18.89 -5.74 4.52
C LYS A 75 -17.92 -5.98 5.65
N ARG A 76 -16.73 -5.39 5.55
CA ARG A 76 -15.77 -5.31 6.66
C ARG A 76 -15.40 -3.88 6.96
N THR A 77 -15.26 -3.59 8.24
CA THR A 77 -14.83 -2.29 8.76
C THR A 77 -13.37 -2.33 9.16
N GLY A 78 -12.72 -1.18 9.07
CA GLY A 78 -11.35 -1.01 9.48
C GLY A 78 -10.99 0.46 9.65
N ILE A 79 -9.69 0.71 9.80
CA ILE A 79 -9.14 2.04 10.00
C ILE A 79 -7.90 2.25 9.13
N PHE A 80 -7.76 3.45 8.56
CA PHE A 80 -6.53 3.85 7.90
C PHE A 80 -5.45 4.10 8.97
N ILE A 81 -4.36 3.33 8.96
CA ILE A 81 -3.32 3.41 9.99
C ILE A 81 -2.04 4.11 9.52
N HIS A 82 -1.82 4.21 8.21
CA HIS A 82 -0.63 4.84 7.66
C HIS A 82 -0.86 5.32 6.22
N GLN A 83 -0.20 6.41 5.85
CA GLN A 83 -0.15 6.92 4.47
C GLN A 83 1.28 6.76 3.96
N VAL A 84 1.45 6.16 2.78
CA VAL A 84 2.78 5.90 2.22
C VAL A 84 3.40 7.20 1.71
N VAL A 85 4.53 7.60 2.27
CA VAL A 85 5.21 8.86 1.93
C VAL A 85 5.63 8.93 0.45
N ALA A 86 6.17 7.83 -0.09
CA ALA A 86 6.60 7.78 -1.48
C ALA A 86 5.44 7.77 -2.49
N LYS A 87 4.22 7.43 -2.05
CA LYS A 87 3.01 7.38 -2.87
C LYS A 87 1.79 7.75 -2.04
N PRO A 88 1.47 9.05 -1.87
CA PRO A 88 0.47 9.52 -0.90
C PRO A 88 -0.97 9.05 -1.17
N SER A 89 -1.26 8.54 -2.36
CA SER A 89 -2.53 7.87 -2.70
C SER A 89 -2.63 6.44 -2.16
N VAL A 90 -1.58 5.89 -1.57
CA VAL A 90 -1.54 4.54 -1.01
C VAL A 90 -1.58 4.59 0.52
N TYR A 91 -2.44 3.75 1.09
CA TYR A 91 -2.68 3.69 2.53
C TYR A 91 -2.59 2.26 3.06
N PHE A 92 -2.20 2.16 4.33
CA PHE A 92 -2.33 0.93 5.10
C PHE A 92 -3.65 0.93 5.84
N ILE A 93 -4.38 -0.17 5.73
CA ILE A 93 -5.67 -0.37 6.37
C ILE A 93 -5.59 -1.59 7.28
N LYS A 94 -6.03 -1.42 8.53
CA LYS A 94 -6.22 -2.49 9.48
C LYS A 94 -7.71 -2.76 9.61
N PHE A 95 -8.16 -3.93 9.18
CA PHE A 95 -9.55 -4.36 9.35
C PHE A 95 -9.73 -5.03 10.71
N ASP A 96 -10.94 -4.92 11.24
CA ASP A 96 -11.28 -5.36 12.60
C ASP A 96 -11.33 -6.89 12.71
N ASP A 97 -11.60 -7.57 11.59
CA ASP A 97 -11.83 -9.02 11.51
C ASP A 97 -10.59 -9.85 11.12
N ASP A 98 -9.43 -9.22 10.93
CA ASP A 98 -8.22 -9.87 10.42
C ASP A 98 -6.97 -9.36 11.13
N ILE A 99 -5.91 -10.18 11.21
CA ILE A 99 -4.59 -9.83 11.74
C ILE A 99 -3.71 -9.08 10.73
N HIS A 100 -3.94 -9.24 9.43
CA HIS A 100 -3.11 -8.64 8.39
C HIS A 100 -3.26 -7.11 8.29
N ILE A 101 -2.23 -6.46 7.77
CA ILE A 101 -2.28 -5.05 7.32
C ILE A 101 -2.42 -5.08 5.81
N TYR A 102 -3.45 -4.40 5.29
CA TYR A 102 -3.72 -4.34 3.86
C TYR A 102 -3.21 -3.03 3.26
N VAL A 103 -2.83 -3.06 1.99
CA VAL A 103 -2.30 -1.92 1.26
C VAL A 103 -3.23 -1.60 0.09
N TYR A 104 -3.87 -0.43 0.13
CA TYR A 104 -4.83 0.00 -0.89
C TYR A 104 -4.42 1.33 -1.49
N GLY A 105 -4.57 1.44 -2.82
CA GLY A 105 -4.54 2.72 -3.53
C GLY A 105 -5.93 3.35 -3.56
N LEU A 106 -6.02 4.66 -3.33
CA LEU A 106 -7.24 5.42 -3.52
C LEU A 106 -7.36 5.84 -4.99
N VAL A 107 -8.51 5.53 -5.57
CA VAL A 107 -8.91 6.00 -6.90
C VAL A 107 -9.97 7.07 -6.68
N LYS A 108 -9.81 8.24 -7.32
CA LYS A 108 -10.92 9.19 -7.41
C LYS A 108 -11.93 8.64 -8.39
N THR A 109 -13.16 8.38 -7.93
CA THR A 109 -14.30 8.16 -8.81
C THR A 109 -14.93 9.51 -9.17
N PRO A 110 -15.21 9.79 -10.45
CA PRO A 110 -15.84 11.03 -10.91
C PRO A 110 -17.29 11.19 -10.45
#